data_AF-A0A843I382-F1
#
_entry.id   AF-A0A843I382-F1
#
_cell.length_a   1.000
_cell.length_b   1.000
_cell.length_c   1.000
_cell.angle_alpha   90.00
_cell.angle_beta   90.00
_cell.angle_gamma   90.00
#
_symmetry.space_group_name_H-M   'P 1'
#
loop_
_entity.id
_entity.type
_entity.pdbx_description
1 polymer ?
#
loop_
_entity_poly.entity_id
_entity_poly.type
_entity_poly.pdbx_seq_one_letter_code
_entity_poly.pdbx_strand_id
1 'polypeptide(L)'
;NETPQLRSCWTRVNFALAAHMILRGLVEEGLKTAEREWATIKELDPWNISSRIDAVEGKNVGLQYYIGSANAWLVYLALKKRGLPLMASSLYAPPGYQQAP
;
A
#
# COMPACT_ATOMS: atom_id res chain seq x y z
N ASN A 1 25.06 -12.65 -8.80
CA ASN A 1 23.83 -13.43 -8.50
C ASN A 1 23.03 -12.72 -7.42
N GLU A 2 22.24 -11.73 -7.80
CA GLU A 2 21.18 -11.25 -6.91
C GLU A 2 20.04 -12.28 -6.91
N THR A 3 19.50 -12.59 -5.74
CA THR A 3 18.31 -13.43 -5.69
C THR A 3 17.13 -12.66 -6.28
N PRO A 4 16.19 -13.30 -6.99
CA PRO A 4 14.99 -12.63 -7.52
C PRO A 4 14.20 -11.84 -6.46
N GLN A 5 14.44 -12.13 -5.18
CA GLN A 5 13.84 -11.45 -4.04
C GLN A 5 14.38 -10.04 -3.82
N LEU A 6 15.68 -9.80 -4.04
CA LEU A 6 16.31 -8.48 -3.86
C LEU A 6 15.90 -7.49 -4.96
N ARG A 7 15.57 -8.00 -6.15
CA ARG A 7 15.01 -7.23 -7.27
C ARG A 7 13.50 -6.97 -7.12
N SER A 8 12.83 -7.57 -6.14
CA SER A 8 11.38 -7.50 -6.00
C SER A 8 10.95 -6.48 -4.95
N CYS A 9 9.91 -5.71 -5.27
CA CYS A 9 9.08 -5.02 -4.29
C CYS A 9 8.06 -5.99 -3.69
N TRP A 10 7.93 -5.99 -2.37
CA TRP A 10 7.00 -6.87 -1.66
C TRP A 10 5.83 -6.04 -1.15
N THR A 11 4.70 -6.13 -1.82
CA THR A 11 3.52 -5.31 -1.56
C THR A 11 3.08 -5.29 -0.09
N ARG A 12 3.08 -6.47 0.55
CA ARG A 12 2.78 -6.60 1.98
C ARG A 12 3.75 -5.83 2.89
N VAL A 13 5.03 -5.82 2.52
CA VAL A 13 6.09 -5.17 3.30
C VAL A 13 5.97 -3.66 3.14
N ASN A 14 5.66 -3.17 1.94
CA ASN A 14 5.48 -1.75 1.69
C ASN A 14 4.31 -1.16 2.49
N PHE A 15 3.16 -1.84 2.56
CA PHE A 15 2.05 -1.40 3.42
C PHE A 15 2.37 -1.49 4.92
N ALA A 16 3.07 -2.55 5.36
CA ALA A 16 3.50 -2.67 6.75
C ALA A 16 4.52 -1.59 7.15
N LEU A 17 5.46 -1.27 6.27
CA LEU A 17 6.44 -0.20 6.44
C LEU A 17 5.74 1.16 6.50
N ALA A 18 4.82 1.44 5.58
CA ALA A 18 4.01 2.66 5.58
C ALA A 18 3.25 2.83 6.91
N ALA A 19 2.58 1.78 7.38
CA ALA A 19 1.90 1.78 8.68
C ALA A 19 2.88 2.05 9.84
N HIS A 20 4.07 1.44 9.81
CA HIS A 20 5.11 1.69 10.80
C HIS A 20 5.59 3.15 10.78
N MET A 21 5.86 3.71 9.61
CA MET A 21 6.25 5.11 9.43
C MET A 21 5.21 6.05 10.03
N ILE A 22 3.93 5.81 9.74
CA ILE A 22 2.82 6.55 10.35
C ILE A 22 2.87 6.44 11.87
N LEU A 23 2.98 5.24 12.44
CA LEU A 23 3.05 5.06 13.90
C LEU A 23 4.26 5.77 14.55
N ARG A 24 5.34 6.02 13.80
CA ARG A 24 6.60 6.59 14.30
C ARG A 24 6.74 8.10 14.13
N GLY A 25 5.75 8.79 13.58
CA GLY A 25 5.85 10.24 13.37
C GLY A 25 5.89 10.64 11.90
N LEU A 26 6.33 9.74 11.02
CA LEU A 26 6.58 9.95 9.59
C LEU A 26 5.28 9.75 8.79
N VAL A 27 4.27 10.57 9.09
CA VAL A 27 2.92 10.40 8.53
C VAL A 27 2.91 10.61 7.03
N GLU A 28 3.51 11.70 6.56
CA GLU A 28 3.51 12.08 5.15
C GLU A 28 4.25 11.04 4.29
N GLU A 29 5.43 10.61 4.74
CA GLU A 29 6.24 9.62 4.02
C GLU A 29 5.58 8.23 4.04
N GLY A 30 4.92 7.88 5.15
CA GLY A 30 4.13 6.66 5.24
C GLY A 30 2.95 6.67 4.27
N LEU A 31 2.19 7.76 4.20
CA LEU A 31 1.08 7.91 3.26
C LEU A 31 1.57 7.87 1.80
N LYS A 32 2.61 8.65 1.45
CA LYS A 32 3.22 8.64 0.10
C LYS A 32 3.68 7.23 -0.32
N THR A 33 4.24 6.47 0.60
CA THR A 33 4.68 5.09 0.35
C THR A 33 3.49 4.17 0.06
N ALA A 34 2.45 4.24 0.88
CA ALA A 34 1.22 3.46 0.67
C ALA A 34 0.50 3.83 -0.63
N GLU A 35 0.43 5.13 -0.96
CA GLU A 35 -0.17 5.65 -2.18
C GLU A 35 0.55 5.15 -3.42
N ARG A 36 1.88 5.22 -3.43
CA ARG A 36 2.69 4.73 -4.55
C ARG A 36 2.49 3.23 -4.77
N GLU A 37 2.49 2.43 -3.70
CA GLU A 37 2.26 0.99 -3.80
C GLU A 37 0.87 0.69 -4.38
N TRP A 38 -0.17 1.37 -3.88
CA TRP A 38 -1.53 1.18 -4.38
C TRP A 38 -1.68 1.61 -5.85
N ALA A 39 -1.04 2.71 -6.25
CA ALA A 39 -1.04 3.16 -7.64
C ALA A 39 -0.44 2.09 -8.56
N THR A 40 0.70 1.50 -8.19
CA THR A 40 1.33 0.42 -8.97
C THR A 40 0.43 -0.82 -9.06
N ILE A 41 -0.21 -1.24 -7.96
CA ILE A 41 -1.15 -2.37 -7.98
C ILE A 41 -2.33 -2.09 -8.93
N LYS A 42 -2.88 -0.88 -8.86
CA LYS A 42 -4.02 -0.45 -9.68
C LYS A 42 -3.70 -0.43 -11.18
N GLU A 43 -2.48 -0.06 -11.55
CA GLU A 43 -2.01 -0.07 -12.94
C GLU A 43 -1.81 -1.49 -13.49
N LEU A 44 -1.50 -2.45 -12.62
CA LEU A 44 -1.26 -3.84 -13.02
C LEU A 44 -2.55 -4.66 -13.10
N ASP A 45 -3.14 -4.95 -11.94
CA ASP A 45 -4.43 -5.61 -11.80
C ASP A 45 -4.86 -5.51 -10.32
N PRO A 46 -5.84 -4.66 -9.98
CA PRO A 46 -6.27 -4.47 -8.60
C PRO A 46 -6.94 -5.72 -7.98
N TRP A 47 -7.37 -6.67 -8.81
CA TRP A 47 -8.01 -7.91 -8.36
C TRP A 47 -7.02 -9.07 -8.23
N ASN A 48 -5.83 -8.94 -8.83
CA ASN A 48 -4.75 -9.92 -8.77
C ASN A 48 -3.50 -9.30 -8.13
N ILE A 49 -3.59 -9.04 -6.82
CA ILE A 49 -2.43 -8.58 -6.05
C ILE A 49 -1.44 -9.73 -5.91
N SER A 50 -0.35 -9.62 -6.65
CA SER A 50 0.76 -10.57 -6.58
C SER A 50 1.50 -10.45 -5.24
N SER A 51 2.13 -11.55 -4.81
CA SER A 51 3.03 -11.54 -3.65
C SER A 51 4.20 -10.55 -3.78
N ARG A 52 4.62 -10.27 -5.02
CA ARG A 52 5.74 -9.40 -5.37
C ARG A 52 5.53 -8.74 -6.73
N ILE A 53 6.19 -7.60 -6.91
CA ILE A 53 6.29 -6.85 -8.17
C ILE A 53 7.78 -6.72 -8.50
N ASP A 54 8.18 -7.01 -9.73
CA ASP A 54 9.57 -6.82 -10.17
C ASP A 54 9.89 -5.32 -10.19
N ALA A 55 10.94 -4.87 -9.48
CA ALA A 55 11.24 -3.45 -9.34
C ALA A 55 11.83 -2.82 -10.62
N VAL A 56 12.25 -3.63 -11.59
CA VAL A 56 12.86 -3.15 -12.85
C VAL A 56 11.83 -3.21 -13.99
N GLU A 57 11.10 -4.31 -14.10
CA GLU A 57 10.11 -4.51 -15.16
C GLU A 57 8.72 -4.01 -14.80
N GLY A 58 8.45 -3.77 -13.52
CA GLY A 58 7.14 -3.31 -13.04
C GLY A 58 6.04 -4.35 -13.21
N LYS A 59 6.35 -5.63 -13.33
CA LYS A 59 5.37 -6.71 -13.58
C LYS A 59 5.09 -7.53 -12.33
N ASN A 60 3.89 -8.10 -12.25
CA ASN A 60 3.55 -9.09 -11.23
C ASN A 60 4.48 -10.32 -11.33
N VAL A 61 5.10 -10.69 -10.21
CA VAL A 61 5.98 -11.88 -10.12
C VAL A 61 5.71 -12.67 -8.83
N GLY A 62 5.91 -13.99 -8.88
CA GLY A 62 5.61 -14.87 -7.76
C GLY A 62 4.14 -15.27 -7.71
N LEU A 63 3.61 -15.46 -6.50
CA LEU A 63 2.26 -15.98 -6.28
C LEU A 63 1.20 -14.96 -6.67
N GLN A 64 0.27 -15.37 -7.53
CA GLN A 64 -0.89 -14.58 -7.96
C GLN A 64 -2.02 -14.69 -6.92
N TYR A 65 -2.94 -13.73 -6.91
CA TYR A 65 -4.08 -13.65 -5.98
C TYR A 65 -3.66 -13.89 -4.52
N TYR A 66 -2.52 -13.32 -4.13
CA TYR A 66 -1.91 -13.61 -2.85
C TYR A 66 -2.66 -12.90 -1.72
N ILE A 67 -2.62 -13.46 -0.50
CA ILE A 67 -3.28 -12.93 0.71
C ILE A 67 -2.76 -11.55 1.16
N GLY A 68 -1.94 -10.87 0.35
CA GLY A 68 -1.33 -9.58 0.64
C GLY A 68 -2.32 -8.41 0.72
N SER A 69 -3.53 -8.55 0.18
CA SER A 69 -4.55 -7.49 0.12
C SER A 69 -4.97 -6.95 1.49
N ALA A 70 -4.99 -7.79 2.53
CA ALA A 70 -5.33 -7.37 3.89
C ALA A 70 -4.33 -6.34 4.47
N ASN A 71 -3.11 -6.25 3.94
CA ASN A 71 -2.08 -5.37 4.52
C ASN A 71 -2.35 -3.88 4.28
N ALA A 72 -3.15 -3.50 3.28
CA ALA A 72 -3.59 -2.12 3.10
C ALA A 72 -4.35 -1.60 4.35
N TRP A 73 -5.04 -2.49 5.08
CA TRP A 73 -5.71 -2.15 6.33
C TRP A 73 -4.76 -1.79 7.48
N LEU A 74 -3.48 -2.18 7.42
CA LEU A 74 -2.49 -1.77 8.42
C LEU A 74 -2.32 -0.25 8.44
N VAL A 75 -2.42 0.40 7.27
CA VAL A 75 -2.36 1.87 7.16
C VAL A 75 -3.57 2.50 7.84
N TYR A 76 -4.78 1.99 7.60
CA TYR A 76 -6.00 2.42 8.30
C TYR A 76 -5.87 2.32 9.81
N LEU A 77 -5.42 1.16 10.31
CA LEU A 77 -5.25 0.92 11.74
C LEU A 77 -4.20 1.85 12.36
N ALA A 78 -3.11 2.14 11.64
CA ALA A 78 -2.08 3.07 12.07
C ALA A 78 -2.61 4.51 12.19
N LEU A 79 -3.36 4.98 11.19
CA LEU A 79 -4.01 6.30 11.20
C LEU A 79 -5.00 6.41 12.36
N LYS A 80 -5.87 5.41 12.52
CA LYS A 80 -6.85 5.35 13.61
C LYS A 80 -6.18 5.39 14.98
N LYS A 81 -5.10 4.63 15.18
CA LYS A 81 -4.34 4.61 16.44
C LYS A 81 -3.74 5.99 16.77
N ARG A 82 -3.39 6.78 15.76
CA ARG A 82 -2.89 8.15 15.93
C ARG A 82 -3.99 9.21 16.04
N GLY A 83 -5.26 8.83 15.95
CA GLY A 83 -6.38 9.79 15.91
C GLY A 83 -6.39 10.63 14.64
N LEU A 84 -5.76 10.17 13.55
CA LEU A 84 -5.71 10.88 12.28
C LEU A 84 -6.89 10.49 11.39
N PRO A 85 -7.48 11.45 10.64
CA PRO A 85 -8.54 11.13 9.70
C PRO A 85 -8.00 10.29 8.54
N LEU A 86 -8.84 9.36 8.06
CA LEU A 86 -8.60 8.57 6.84
C LEU A 86 -8.37 9.46 5.59
N MET A 87 -8.95 10.66 5.60
CA MET A 87 -8.89 11.66 4.51
C MET A 87 -7.56 12.42 4.42
N ALA A 88 -6.53 12.04 5.20
CA ALA A 88 -5.19 12.61 5.05
C ALA A 88 -4.52 12.24 3.70
N SER A 89 -5.12 11.33 2.95
CA SER A 89 -4.78 10.98 1.56
C SER A 89 -6.01 11.20 0.68
N SER A 90 -5.86 11.91 -0.43
CA SER A 90 -6.93 12.32 -1.36
C SER A 90 -7.62 11.15 -2.12
N LEU A 91 -7.30 9.89 -1.78
CA LEU A 91 -7.66 8.72 -2.58
C LEU A 91 -8.58 7.70 -1.86
N TYR A 92 -8.95 7.94 -0.60
CA TYR A 92 -9.75 7.00 0.21
C TYR A 92 -11.21 7.44 0.47
N ALA A 93 -11.79 8.27 -0.41
CA ALA A 93 -13.24 8.46 -0.40
C ALA A 93 -13.90 7.26 -1.13
N PRO A 94 -14.63 6.36 -0.43
CA PRO A 94 -15.48 5.42 -1.13
C PRO A 94 -16.50 6.21 -2.00
N PRO A 95 -16.89 5.69 -3.17
CA PRO A 95 -17.89 6.36 -4.01
C PRO A 95 -19.16 6.62 -3.20
N GLY A 96 -19.50 7.89 -2.97
CA GLY A 96 -20.68 8.30 -2.21
C GLY A 96 -20.42 9.13 -0.95
N TYR A 97 -19.16 9.28 -0.51
CA TYR A 97 -18.84 10.23 0.56
C TYR A 97 -18.62 11.64 -0.01
N GLN A 98 -19.69 12.25 -0.52
CA GLN A 98 -19.71 13.70 -0.70
C GLN A 98 -19.59 14.33 0.68
N GLN A 99 -18.64 15.24 0.85
CA GLN A 99 -18.47 16.04 2.06
C GLN A 99 -19.81 16.73 2.35
N ALA A 100 -20.50 16.29 3.39
CA ALA A 100 -21.61 17.04 3.97
C ALA A 100 -21.03 18.36 4.54
N PRO A 101 -21.80 19.46 4.48
CA PRO A 101 -21.33 20.82 4.74
C PRO A 101 -20.69 21.03 6.11
#